data_AF-A0A9E2ZIF0-F1
#
_entry.id   AF-A0A9E2ZIF0-F1
#
_cell.length_a   1.000
_cell.length_b   1.000
_cell.length_c   1.000
_cell.angle_alpha   90.00
_cell.angle_beta   90.00
_cell.angle_gamma   90.00
#
_symmetry.space_group_name_H-M   'P 1'
#
loop_
_entity.id
_entity.type
_entity.pdbx_description
1 polymer ?
#
loop_
_entity_poly.entity_id
_entity_poly.type
_entity_poly.pdbx_seq_one_letter_code
_entity_poly.pdbx_strand_id
1 'polypeptide(L)'
;MQHWRVKLPSGVRSPFEVYVNGVRQELGVDYRISSGELLFTRELVSQKLGPWAWFLGFWGIGTYKRNDEVDIRYEAGGQPTVAHGLEIIPPPPRRPVPRSGHGPRPPSPRP
;
A
#
# COMPACT_ATOMS: atom_id res chain seq x y z
N MET A 1 10.04 -9.01 4.27
CA MET A 1 8.60 -8.78 4.49
C MET A 1 8.10 -7.85 3.40
N GLN A 2 6.83 -7.96 3.01
CA GLN A 2 6.27 -7.04 2.02
C GLN A 2 5.72 -5.82 2.73
N HIS A 3 6.05 -4.65 2.21
CA HIS A 3 5.63 -3.38 2.76
C HIS A 3 4.90 -2.58 1.69
N TRP A 4 3.78 -2.00 2.10
CA TRP A 4 3.15 -0.92 1.38
C TRP A 4 3.90 0.37 1.71
N ARG A 5 4.22 1.14 0.68
CA ARG A 5 5.05 2.34 0.81
C ARG A 5 4.22 3.57 0.52
N VAL A 6 4.40 4.61 1.32
CA VAL A 6 3.82 5.93 1.07
C VAL A 6 4.95 6.94 1.05
N LYS A 7 5.07 7.71 -0.03
CA LYS A 7 6.12 8.72 -0.14
C LYS A 7 5.82 9.91 0.77
N LEU A 8 6.80 10.33 1.57
CA LEU A 8 6.70 11.59 2.29
C LEU A 8 6.85 12.75 1.31
N PRO A 9 6.00 13.78 1.39
CA PRO A 9 6.20 15.02 0.64
C PRO A 9 7.54 15.67 1.02
N SER A 10 8.19 16.28 0.03
CA SER A 10 9.40 17.05 0.25
C SER A 10 9.13 18.19 1.24
N GLY A 11 9.90 18.25 2.32
CA GLY A 11 9.76 19.29 3.35
C GLY A 11 9.01 18.86 4.60
N VAL A 12 8.34 17.70 4.60
CA VAL A 12 7.82 17.11 5.85
C VAL A 12 9.00 16.69 6.72
N ARG A 13 9.06 17.24 7.93
CA ARG A 13 10.06 16.89 8.95
C ARG A 13 9.34 16.43 10.20
N SER A 14 10.00 15.52 10.94
CA SER A 14 9.54 15.13 12.26
C SER A 14 9.52 16.35 13.20
N PRO A 15 8.53 16.46 14.09
CA PRO A 15 7.41 15.54 14.30
C PRO A 15 6.27 15.73 13.28
N PHE A 16 5.62 14.63 12.91
CA PHE A 16 4.40 14.62 12.11
C PHE A 16 3.49 13.46 12.54
N GLU A 17 2.22 13.57 12.22
CA GLU A 17 1.19 12.57 12.51
C GLU A 17 0.68 11.97 11.20
N VAL A 18 0.45 10.66 11.21
CA VAL A 18 -0.02 9.91 10.04
C VAL A 18 -1.44 9.44 10.30
N TYR A 19 -2.30 9.62 9.30
CA TYR A 19 -3.68 9.18 9.33
C TYR A 19 -3.96 8.32 8.10
N VAL A 20 -4.75 7.27 8.28
CA VAL A 20 -5.30 6.49 7.17
C VAL A 20 -6.81 6.49 7.29
N ASN A 21 -7.50 7.02 6.27
CA ASN A 21 -8.95 7.24 6.28
C ASN A 21 -9.42 8.01 7.54
N GLY A 22 -8.62 8.99 7.98
CA GLY A 22 -8.90 9.78 9.20
C GLY A 22 -8.54 9.08 10.53
N VAL A 23 -8.08 7.83 10.52
CA VAL A 23 -7.65 7.12 11.74
C VAL A 23 -6.16 7.32 11.98
N ARG A 24 -5.79 7.82 13.16
CA ARG A 24 -4.39 8.06 13.56
C ARG A 24 -3.61 6.73 13.55
N GLN A 25 -2.39 6.77 13.07
CA GLN A 25 -1.48 5.61 13.02
C GLN A 25 -0.26 5.86 13.91
N GLU A 26 0.23 4.81 14.55
CA GLU A 26 1.34 4.88 15.49
C GLU A 26 2.67 4.46 14.86
N LEU A 27 3.71 5.29 15.05
CA LEU A 27 5.07 4.98 14.59
C LEU A 27 5.65 3.79 15.36
N GLY A 28 6.21 2.82 14.65
CA GLY A 28 6.78 1.60 15.19
C GLY A 28 5.76 0.45 15.31
N VAL A 29 4.48 0.78 15.44
CA VAL A 29 3.36 -0.18 15.53
C VAL A 29 2.72 -0.39 14.16
N ASP A 30 2.13 0.66 13.59
CA ASP A 30 1.39 0.59 12.33
C ASP A 30 2.29 0.82 11.12
N TYR A 31 3.31 1.66 11.27
CA TYR A 31 4.24 1.99 10.20
C TYR A 31 5.65 2.30 10.73
N ARG A 32 6.63 2.31 9.83
CA ARG A 32 8.01 2.75 10.10
C ARG A 32 8.42 3.80 9.07
N ILE A 33 9.40 4.63 9.41
CA ILE A 33 9.97 5.60 8.47
C ILE A 33 11.28 5.03 7.94
N SER A 34 11.45 5.02 6.62
CA SER A 34 12.70 4.62 5.97
C SER A 34 12.88 5.41 4.69
N SER A 35 14.05 6.05 4.53
CA SER A 35 14.44 6.69 3.27
C SER A 35 13.43 7.70 2.70
N GLY A 36 12.72 8.44 3.57
CA GLY A 36 11.68 9.39 3.13
C GLY A 36 10.35 8.72 2.74
N GLU A 37 10.14 7.47 3.15
CA GLU A 37 8.89 6.74 2.93
C GLU A 37 8.34 6.22 4.26
N LEU A 38 7.02 6.08 4.33
CA LEU A 38 6.32 5.34 5.36
C LEU A 38 6.14 3.89 4.90
N LEU A 39 6.59 2.95 5.71
CA LEU A 39 6.50 1.51 5.47
C LEU A 39 5.39 0.91 6.33
N PHE A 40 4.29 0.52 5.70
CA PHE A 40 3.18 -0.18 6.35
C PHE A 40 3.32 -1.69 6.14
N THR A 41 3.09 -2.46 7.19
CA THR A 41 3.03 -3.93 7.12
C THR A 41 1.63 -4.42 6.73
N ARG A 42 0.60 -3.64 7.04
CA ARG A 42 -0.78 -3.89 6.61
C ARG A 42 -1.00 -3.49 5.15
N GLU A 43 -2.04 -4.06 4.57
CA GLU A 43 -2.48 -3.71 3.23
C GLU A 43 -3.08 -2.29 3.18
N LEU A 44 -2.72 -1.53 2.15
CA LEU A 44 -3.28 -0.23 1.80
C LEU A 44 -3.90 -0.31 0.40
N VAL A 45 -5.22 -0.38 0.31
CA VAL A 45 -5.90 -0.61 -0.97
C VAL A 45 -6.17 0.72 -1.65
N SER A 46 -5.44 1.07 -2.71
CA SER A 46 -5.79 2.21 -3.58
C SER A 46 -6.27 1.69 -4.93
N GLN A 47 -7.58 1.41 -5.04
CA GLN A 47 -8.16 1.14 -6.35
C GLN A 47 -8.51 2.51 -6.99
N LYS A 48 -8.61 2.63 -8.31
CA LYS A 48 -9.30 3.76 -9.00
C LYS A 48 -10.57 3.21 -9.65
N LEU A 49 -11.69 3.95 -9.58
CA LEU A 49 -12.92 3.47 -10.24
C LEU A 49 -12.63 3.52 -11.74
N GLY A 50 -12.68 2.37 -12.40
CA GLY A 50 -12.66 2.35 -13.85
C GLY A 50 -13.92 3.03 -14.39
N PRO A 51 -13.89 3.61 -15.60
CA PRO A 51 -15.08 4.18 -16.24
C PRO A 51 -16.27 3.22 -16.27
N TRP A 52 -15.99 1.92 -16.35
CA TRP A 52 -16.99 0.85 -16.31
C TRP A 52 -17.67 0.67 -14.94
N ALA A 53 -16.93 0.83 -13.84
CA ALA A 53 -17.50 0.73 -12.50
C ALA A 53 -18.46 1.90 -12.21
N TRP A 54 -18.16 3.08 -12.75
CA TRP A 54 -19.07 4.22 -12.76
C TRP A 54 -20.33 3.95 -13.60
N PHE A 55 -20.17 3.34 -14.79
CA PHE A 55 -21.31 2.93 -15.62
C PHE A 55 -22.23 1.96 -14.87
N LEU A 56 -21.70 0.92 -14.23
CA LEU A 56 -22.50 -0.01 -13.42
C LEU A 56 -23.16 0.68 -12.22
N GLY A 57 -22.45 1.60 -11.56
CA GLY A 57 -22.98 2.38 -10.43
C GLY A 57 -24.16 3.27 -10.83
N PHE A 58 -24.10 3.91 -12.01
CA PHE A 58 -25.20 4.70 -12.56
C PHE A 58 -26.46 3.85 -12.83
N TRP A 59 -26.29 2.56 -13.14
CA TRP A 59 -27.37 1.60 -13.35
C TRP A 59 -27.87 0.91 -12.06
N GLY A 60 -27.51 1.43 -10.88
CA GLY A 60 -27.98 0.90 -9.60
C GLY A 60 -27.27 -0.37 -9.13
N ILE A 61 -26.27 -0.84 -9.87
CA ILE A 61 -25.40 -1.94 -9.46
C ILE A 61 -24.28 -1.31 -8.63
N GLY A 62 -24.56 -1.07 -7.34
CA GLY A 62 -23.61 -0.45 -6.42
C GLY A 62 -22.25 -1.14 -6.46
N THR A 63 -21.22 -0.42 -6.90
CA THR A 63 -19.83 -0.91 -6.88
C THR A 63 -19.13 -0.34 -5.64
N TYR A 64 -19.10 -1.12 -4.56
CA TYR A 64 -18.35 -0.73 -3.37
C TYR A 64 -16.86 -0.94 -3.61
N LYS A 65 -16.10 0.13 -3.46
CA LYS A 65 -14.65 0.10 -3.66
C LYS A 65 -13.94 0.55 -2.40
N ARG A 66 -12.94 -0.22 -2.00
CA ARG A 66 -12.06 0.11 -0.89
C ARG A 66 -10.93 0.99 -1.42
N ASN A 67 -10.89 2.24 -0.96
CA ASN A 67 -9.83 3.20 -1.24
C ASN A 67 -9.32 3.72 0.08
N ASP A 68 -8.14 3.28 0.44
CA ASP A 68 -7.41 3.83 1.55
C ASP A 68 -6.73 5.13 1.11
N GLU A 69 -6.90 6.16 1.91
CA GLU A 69 -6.29 7.48 1.77
C GLU A 69 -5.33 7.69 2.93
N VAL A 70 -4.11 8.15 2.64
CA VAL A 70 -3.09 8.43 3.66
C VAL A 70 -2.80 9.90 3.70
N ASP A 71 -2.95 10.47 4.89
CA ASP A 71 -2.75 11.89 5.16
C ASP A 71 -1.66 12.07 6.20
N ILE A 72 -0.93 13.18 6.09
CA ILE A 72 0.11 13.55 7.05
C ILE A 72 -0.12 14.96 7.55
N ARG A 73 -0.22 15.10 8.87
CA ARG A 73 -0.25 16.40 9.54
C ARG A 73 1.15 16.73 10.08
N TYR A 74 1.64 17.91 9.79
CA TYR A 74 2.97 18.35 10.18
C TYR A 74 2.99 19.85 10.42
N GLU A 75 4.07 20.35 11.02
CA GLU A 75 4.28 21.79 11.16
C GLU A 75 5.20 22.30 10.06
N ALA A 76 4.80 23.37 9.39
CA ALA A 76 5.61 24.08 8.41
C ALA A 76 5.69 25.56 8.81
N GLY A 77 6.89 26.02 9.18
CA GLY A 77 7.10 27.42 9.55
C GLY A 77 6.23 27.90 10.71
N GLY A 78 6.01 27.05 11.74
CA GLY A 78 5.16 27.40 12.88
C GLY A 78 3.65 27.24 12.63
N GLN A 79 3.24 26.76 11.45
CA GLN A 79 1.82 26.59 11.11
C GLN A 79 1.47 25.12 10.89
N PRO A 80 0.34 24.64 11.45
CA PRO A 80 -0.15 23.28 11.19
C PRO A 80 -0.58 23.14 9.73
N THR A 81 -0.03 22.15 9.06
CA THR A 81 -0.28 21.84 7.65
C THR A 81 -0.67 20.37 7.51
N VAL A 82 -1.49 20.04 6.50
CA VAL A 82 -1.84 18.65 6.18
C VAL A 82 -1.56 18.39 4.70
N ALA A 83 -0.87 17.29 4.41
CA ALA A 83 -0.72 16.75 3.07
C ALA A 83 -1.67 15.56 2.91
N HIS A 84 -2.61 15.68 1.98
CA HIS A 84 -3.66 14.68 1.75
C HIS A 84 -3.35 13.75 0.59
N GLY A 85 -3.95 12.56 0.60
CA GLY A 85 -4.03 11.70 -0.58
C GLY A 85 -2.66 11.25 -1.10
N LEU A 86 -1.74 10.91 -0.20
CA LEU A 86 -0.38 10.55 -0.56
C LEU A 86 -0.31 9.31 -1.44
N GLU A 87 0.70 9.26 -2.32
CA GLU A 87 0.90 8.15 -3.25
C GLU A 87 1.19 6.84 -2.48
N ILE A 88 0.29 5.87 -2.63
CA ILE A 88 0.43 4.52 -2.08
C ILE A 88 1.05 3.60 -3.14
N ILE A 89 2.19 3.00 -2.82
CA ILE A 89 2.96 2.10 -3.69
C ILE A 89 2.87 0.67 -3.14
N PRO A 90 2.30 -0.28 -3.91
CA PRO A 90 2.20 -1.67 -3.48
C PRO A 90 3.58 -2.34 -3.36
N PRO A 91 3.69 -3.38 -2.52
CA PRO A 91 4.85 -4.26 -2.56
C PRO A 91 4.94 -4.98 -3.92
N PRO A 92 6.14 -5.36 -4.37
CA PRO A 92 6.29 -6.17 -5.57
C PRO A 92 5.54 -7.51 -5.38
N PRO A 93 4.94 -8.05 -6.46
CA PRO A 93 4.23 -9.33 -6.38
C PRO A 93 5.19 -10.42 -5.87
N ARG A 94 4.67 -11.32 -5.03
CA ARG A 94 5.41 -12.53 -4.65
C ARG A 94 5.77 -13.26 -5.92
N ARG A 95 7.06 -13.37 -6.25
CA ARG A 95 7.49 -14.32 -7.28
C ARG A 95 7.04 -15.71 -6.83
N PRO A 96 6.38 -16.48 -7.70
CA PRO A 96 6.17 -17.90 -7.44
C PRO A 96 7.54 -18.51 -7.16
N VAL A 97 7.69 -19.15 -6.01
CA VAL A 97 8.86 -20.00 -5.77
C VAL A 97 8.76 -21.11 -6.81
N PRO A 98 9.78 -21.32 -7.67
CA PRO A 98 9.77 -22.47 -8.57
C PRO A 98 9.60 -23.71 -7.70
N ARG A 99 8.58 -24.53 -7.97
CA ARG A 99 8.45 -25.83 -7.33
C ARG A 99 9.64 -26.67 -7.80
N SER A 100 10.70 -26.68 -7.02
CA SER A 100 11.83 -27.58 -7.22
C SER A 100 11.30 -29.02 -7.10
N GLY A 101 11.36 -29.78 -8.20
CA GLY A 101 11.33 -31.24 -8.16
C GLY A 101 10.05 -31.93 -8.63
N HIS A 102 9.81 -31.94 -9.94
CA HIS A 102 9.34 -33.14 -10.65
C HIS A 102 9.94 -33.12 -12.05
N GLY A 103 11.27 -33.31 -12.11
CA GLY A 103 11.88 -33.80 -13.34
C GLY A 103 11.41 -35.23 -13.59
N PRO A 104 11.26 -35.67 -14.86
CA PRO A 104 10.89 -37.04 -15.16
C PRO A 104 11.86 -38.01 -14.48
N ARG A 105 11.30 -38.96 -13.73
CA ARG A 105 12.06 -40.07 -13.13
C ARG A 105 12.80 -40.79 -14.27
N PRO A 106 14.13 -41.01 -14.19
CA PRO A 106 14.83 -41.78 -15.20
C PRO A 106 14.21 -43.19 -15.28
N PRO A 107 14.09 -43.78 -16.49
CA PRO A 107 13.54 -45.12 -16.62
C PRO A 107 14.41 -46.12 -15.85
N SER A 108 13.77 -46.96 -15.05
CA SER A 108 14.44 -48.04 -14.32
C SER A 108 15.18 -48.95 -15.30
N PRO A 109 16.42 -49.41 -14.98
CA PRO A 109 17.08 -50.43 -15.79
C PRO A 109 16.25 -51.71 -15.74
N ARG A 110 15.93 -52.27 -16.93
CA ARG A 110 15.28 -53.58 -17.03
C ARG A 110 16.28 -54.70 -16.72
N PRO A 111 15.81 -55.81 -16.11
CA PRO A 111 16.65 -56.97 -15.78
C PRO A 111 17.14 -57.72 -17.01
#